data_AF-A0A9R0V613-F1
#
_entry.id   AF-A0A9R0V613-F1
#
_cell.length_a   1.000
_cell.length_b   1.000
_cell.length_c   1.000
_cell.angle_alpha   90.00
_cell.angle_beta   90.00
_cell.angle_gamma   90.00
#
_symmetry.space_group_name_H-M   'P 1'
#
loop_
_entity.id
_entity.type
_entity.pdbx_description
1 polymer ?
#
loop_
_entity_poly.entity_id
_entity_poly.type
_entity_poly.pdbx_seq_one_letter_code
_entity_poly.pdbx_strand_id
1 'polypeptide(L)'
;MEDDMLTCNSVESPGPPFLDNAASSVATSLRRCANDKLPVSDNRDTTVSRWRKHCPTPIENDNIFEIETHCKDPELCSTLACDIYKHLREAEQAKKRPSPDFLETTQKDIDTSMRAVLIDWLVEVTEEYRLVPETLYLTVSYIDRYLSSKEINRDKLQLLGIACLLIAAKYEEICPPQVEELCYITDNTYIKDEVLRMEASILGCLMFEMTAPTEKCFLRRFLHAAQLCHEGPALHLEFLASYITELSLLEYSLLCHVPSLIAASSIFLANFILKPTKNPWNTTLSYHTQYKPSTLRDCVKVLHRLFRVGLGSNLPAIREKYSQHKYKFVAKKYCRPSIPADFFQDASS
;
A
#
# COMPACT_ATOMS: atom_id res chain seq x y z
N MET A 1 39.46 -55.14 -11.59
CA MET A 1 38.18 -54.68 -12.18
C MET A 1 38.04 -53.26 -11.68
N GLU A 2 38.62 -52.35 -12.45
CA GLU A 2 38.69 -50.91 -12.21
C GLU A 2 37.56 -50.21 -12.96
N ASP A 3 37.31 -48.98 -12.50
CA ASP A 3 36.33 -47.97 -12.89
C ASP A 3 36.03 -47.84 -14.39
N ASP A 4 34.76 -47.53 -14.69
CA ASP A 4 34.40 -46.70 -15.84
C ASP A 4 33.30 -45.70 -15.42
N MET A 5 33.69 -44.43 -15.31
CA MET A 5 32.79 -43.29 -15.18
C MET A 5 32.07 -43.05 -16.51
N LEU A 6 30.74 -43.14 -16.52
CA LEU A 6 29.90 -42.66 -17.61
C LEU A 6 29.52 -41.20 -17.38
N THR A 7 30.14 -40.31 -18.16
CA THR A 7 29.76 -38.91 -18.31
C THR A 7 28.45 -38.80 -19.10
N CYS A 8 27.41 -38.25 -18.48
CA CYS A 8 26.13 -37.99 -19.13
C CYS A 8 26.13 -36.58 -19.73
N ASN A 9 26.23 -36.49 -21.05
CA ASN A 9 26.04 -35.25 -21.82
C ASN A 9 24.55 -34.86 -21.79
N SER A 10 24.20 -33.82 -21.02
CA SER A 10 22.87 -33.22 -21.06
C SER A 10 22.86 -32.00 -21.98
N VAL A 11 21.99 -32.08 -22.97
CA VAL A 11 21.71 -31.12 -24.03
C VAL A 11 21.35 -29.75 -23.46
N GLU A 12 21.97 -28.70 -24.00
CA GLU A 12 21.65 -27.30 -23.70
C GLU A 12 20.16 -27.02 -23.94
N SER A 13 19.49 -26.50 -22.91
CA SER A 13 18.12 -25.99 -23.03
C SER A 13 18.13 -24.64 -23.77
N PRO A 14 17.23 -24.39 -24.73
CA PRO A 14 17.15 -23.09 -25.38
C PRO A 14 16.75 -22.03 -24.34
N GLY A 15 17.56 -20.98 -24.25
CA GLY A 15 17.37 -19.87 -23.31
C GLY A 15 16.00 -19.20 -23.47
N PRO A 16 15.48 -18.56 -22.40
CA PRO A 16 14.18 -17.91 -22.43
C PRO A 16 14.12 -16.83 -23.51
N PRO A 17 13.00 -16.70 -24.23
CA PRO A 17 12.85 -15.66 -25.24
C PRO A 17 12.96 -14.29 -24.57
N PHE A 18 13.80 -13.45 -25.17
CA PHE A 18 14.07 -12.07 -24.80
C PHE A 18 12.80 -11.33 -24.35
N LEU A 19 12.78 -10.91 -23.08
CA LEU A 19 11.85 -9.90 -22.60
C LEU A 19 12.20 -8.55 -23.24
N ASP A 20 11.21 -7.93 -23.85
CA ASP A 20 11.30 -6.60 -24.41
C ASP A 20 11.85 -5.60 -23.38
N ASN A 21 12.84 -4.85 -23.84
CA ASN A 21 13.65 -3.88 -23.11
C ASN A 21 12.85 -2.58 -22.83
N ALA A 22 11.75 -2.69 -22.07
CA ALA A 22 10.95 -1.54 -21.61
C ALA A 22 11.02 -1.35 -20.09
N ALA A 23 12.03 -1.91 -19.42
CA ALA A 23 12.40 -1.53 -18.06
C ALA A 23 13.01 -0.11 -18.08
N SER A 24 12.12 0.86 -17.84
CA SER A 24 12.30 2.30 -17.71
C SER A 24 13.71 2.75 -17.26
N SER A 25 14.20 3.83 -17.89
CA SER A 25 15.37 4.66 -17.51
C SER A 25 15.54 4.87 -16.00
N VAL A 26 14.44 4.83 -15.24
CA VAL A 26 14.39 4.94 -13.77
C VAL A 26 15.00 3.72 -13.06
N ALA A 27 14.79 2.49 -13.53
CA ALA A 27 15.38 1.30 -12.93
C ALA A 27 16.92 1.28 -13.10
N THR A 28 17.40 1.70 -14.27
CA THR A 28 18.83 1.88 -14.54
C THR A 28 19.42 3.01 -13.71
N SER A 29 18.66 4.09 -13.51
CA SER A 29 19.06 5.21 -12.65
C SER A 29 19.13 4.79 -11.18
N LEU A 30 18.14 4.04 -10.67
CA LEU A 30 18.13 3.48 -9.31
C LEU A 30 19.31 2.53 -9.07
N ARG A 31 19.61 1.62 -10.00
CA ARG A 31 20.79 0.75 -9.93
C ARG A 31 22.11 1.52 -9.93
N ARG A 32 22.23 2.56 -10.77
CA ARG A 32 23.42 3.43 -10.81
C ARG A 32 23.56 4.21 -9.50
N CYS A 33 22.45 4.74 -8.98
CA CYS A 33 22.39 5.48 -7.72
C CYS A 33 22.79 4.60 -6.52
N ALA A 34 22.31 3.36 -6.47
CA ALA A 34 22.67 2.41 -5.42
C ALA A 34 24.18 2.07 -5.44
N ASN A 35 24.76 1.88 -6.62
CA ASN A 35 26.20 1.56 -6.77
C ASN A 35 27.11 2.77 -6.50
N ASP A 36 26.68 4.00 -6.82
CA ASP A 36 27.50 5.21 -6.64
C ASP A 36 27.35 5.86 -5.25
N LYS A 37 26.28 5.58 -4.49
CA LYS A 37 25.91 6.31 -3.27
C LYS A 37 25.97 5.52 -1.95
N LEU A 38 26.32 4.23 -1.97
CA LEU A 38 26.55 3.44 -0.74
C LEU A 38 28.06 3.15 -0.57
N PRO A 39 28.85 4.08 0.02
CA PRO A 39 30.24 3.78 0.35
C PRO A 39 30.30 3.03 1.69
N VAL A 40 30.76 1.77 1.65
CA VAL A 40 31.37 1.13 2.82
C VAL A 40 32.80 1.71 2.94
N SER A 41 32.95 2.94 3.43
CA SER A 41 34.26 3.59 3.62
C SER A 41 34.19 4.76 4.61
N ASP A 42 35.19 4.82 5.49
CA ASP A 42 35.22 5.53 6.77
C ASP A 42 35.53 7.05 6.73
N ASN A 43 35.53 7.70 5.57
CA ASN A 43 35.92 9.12 5.47
C ASN A 43 34.72 10.09 5.40
N ARG A 44 34.44 10.77 6.52
CA ARG A 44 33.20 11.52 6.77
C ARG A 44 33.16 12.98 6.30
N ASP A 45 34.29 13.64 6.00
CA ASP A 45 34.29 15.11 5.89
C ASP A 45 34.28 15.71 4.48
N THR A 46 34.66 14.97 3.42
CA THR A 46 34.67 15.51 2.04
C THR A 46 33.39 15.23 1.26
N THR A 47 32.52 14.36 1.77
CA THR A 47 31.39 13.85 0.99
C THR A 47 30.16 14.77 1.10
N VAL A 48 29.95 15.44 2.24
CA VAL A 48 28.79 16.31 2.55
C VAL A 48 28.43 17.29 1.42
N SER A 49 29.45 17.87 0.78
CA SER A 49 29.33 18.87 -0.27
C SER A 49 28.83 18.32 -1.62
N ARG A 50 29.07 17.04 -1.91
CA ARG A 50 28.67 16.40 -3.18
C ARG A 50 27.20 15.96 -3.16
N TRP A 51 26.65 15.66 -1.98
CA TRP A 51 25.30 15.11 -1.82
C TRP A 51 24.17 16.14 -2.00
N ARG A 52 24.47 17.45 -1.93
CA ARG A 52 23.46 18.52 -2.14
C ARG A 52 22.99 18.68 -3.59
N LYS A 53 23.74 18.19 -4.58
CA LYS A 53 23.44 18.50 -6.00
C LYS A 53 22.17 17.85 -6.58
N HIS A 54 21.55 16.90 -5.88
CA HIS A 54 20.34 16.20 -6.34
C HIS A 54 19.14 16.28 -5.38
N CYS A 55 19.26 16.95 -4.24
CA CYS A 55 18.07 17.41 -3.53
C CYS A 55 17.55 18.67 -4.26
N PRO A 56 16.24 18.91 -4.32
CA PRO A 56 15.72 20.22 -4.65
C PRO A 56 16.46 21.26 -3.81
N THR A 57 16.88 22.38 -4.42
CA THR A 57 17.41 23.53 -3.68
C THR A 57 16.45 23.86 -2.54
N PRO A 58 16.93 24.12 -1.30
CA PRO A 58 16.06 24.54 -0.21
C PRO A 58 15.28 25.75 -0.72
N ILE A 59 13.96 25.59 -0.84
CA ILE A 59 13.13 26.74 -1.16
C ILE A 59 13.02 27.50 0.15
N GLU A 60 13.65 28.66 0.23
CA GLU A 60 13.43 29.64 1.30
C GLU A 60 11.98 30.13 1.22
N ASN A 61 11.08 29.34 1.77
CA ASN A 61 9.71 29.73 2.03
C ASN A 61 9.41 29.25 3.45
N ASP A 62 9.27 30.18 4.39
CA ASP A 62 9.23 29.96 5.85
C ASP A 62 8.12 28.99 6.33
N ASN A 63 7.28 28.49 5.43
CA ASN A 63 6.12 27.64 5.72
C ASN A 63 6.22 26.19 5.20
N ILE A 64 7.32 25.78 4.54
CA ILE A 64 7.51 24.40 4.07
C ILE A 64 8.57 23.71 4.94
N PHE A 65 8.15 22.69 5.67
CA PHE A 65 9.07 21.82 6.42
C PHE A 65 9.51 20.67 5.52
N GLU A 66 10.82 20.53 5.30
CA GLU A 66 11.35 19.37 4.59
C GLU A 66 11.31 18.15 5.52
N ILE A 67 10.92 16.98 4.97
CA ILE A 67 11.12 15.71 5.66
C ILE A 67 12.62 15.61 5.89
N GLU A 68 13.07 15.64 7.15
CA GLU A 68 14.48 15.64 7.49
C GLU A 68 15.15 14.43 6.83
N THR A 69 15.87 14.72 5.76
CA THR A 69 16.77 13.82 5.06
C THR A 69 17.96 13.64 6.00
N HIS A 70 17.78 12.90 7.11
CA HIS A 70 18.87 12.56 8.03
C HIS A 70 19.87 11.68 7.26
N CYS A 71 20.76 12.31 6.49
CA CYS A 71 21.81 11.66 5.70
C CYS A 71 22.85 10.90 6.55
N LYS A 72 22.62 10.82 7.87
CA LYS A 72 23.47 10.12 8.83
C LYS A 72 22.93 8.72 9.17
N ASP A 73 21.65 8.47 8.97
CA ASP A 73 21.06 7.14 9.18
C ASP A 73 21.07 6.37 7.84
N PRO A 74 21.90 5.32 7.71
CA PRO A 74 21.92 4.49 6.51
C PRO A 74 20.57 3.81 6.24
N GLU A 75 19.78 3.52 7.27
CA GLU A 75 18.50 2.82 7.16
C GLU A 75 17.43 3.68 6.49
N LEU A 76 17.52 5.01 6.62
CA LEU A 76 16.59 5.95 6.00
C LEU A 76 16.81 6.12 4.49
N CYS A 77 17.91 5.60 3.93
CA CYS A 77 18.23 5.62 2.49
C CYS A 77 17.91 6.97 1.82
N SER A 78 18.24 8.06 2.51
CA SER A 78 17.66 9.37 2.23
C SER A 78 18.02 9.92 0.84
N THR A 79 19.15 9.44 0.28
CA THR A 79 19.65 9.75 -1.07
C THR A 79 18.88 9.07 -2.21
N LEU A 80 18.14 8.00 -1.91
CA LEU A 80 17.29 7.25 -2.85
C LEU A 80 15.81 7.59 -2.67
N ALA A 81 15.43 8.21 -1.55
CA ALA A 81 14.03 8.44 -1.18
C ALA A 81 13.22 9.20 -2.26
N CYS A 82 13.82 10.16 -2.96
CA CYS A 82 13.17 10.88 -4.06
C CYS A 82 12.98 9.99 -5.29
N ASP A 83 13.98 9.18 -5.65
CA ASP A 83 13.91 8.28 -6.81
C ASP A 83 12.90 7.16 -6.56
N ILE A 84 12.88 6.60 -5.34
CA ILE A 84 11.90 5.60 -4.90
C ILE A 84 10.49 6.20 -4.98
N TYR A 85 10.28 7.39 -4.45
CA TYR A 85 8.96 8.03 -4.48
C TYR A 85 8.50 8.30 -5.91
N LYS A 86 9.39 8.81 -6.77
CA LYS A 86 9.09 9.00 -8.20
C LYS A 86 8.70 7.68 -8.86
N HIS A 87 9.45 6.61 -8.61
CA HIS A 87 9.14 5.29 -9.13
C HIS A 87 7.77 4.79 -8.64
N LEU A 88 7.42 4.96 -7.36
CA LEU A 88 6.10 4.60 -6.83
C LEU A 88 4.97 5.38 -7.53
N ARG A 89 5.14 6.69 -7.77
CA ARG A 89 4.17 7.54 -8.48
C ARG A 89 4.00 7.14 -9.96
N GLU A 90 5.06 6.68 -10.61
CA GLU A 90 4.98 6.14 -11.98
C GLU A 90 4.30 4.77 -11.99
N ALA A 91 4.66 3.90 -11.03
CA ALA A 91 4.14 2.54 -10.92
C ALA A 91 2.64 2.50 -10.55
N GLU A 92 2.14 3.44 -9.74
CA GLU A 92 0.71 3.51 -9.40
C GLU A 92 -0.16 3.94 -10.60
N GLN A 93 0.42 4.58 -11.61
CA GLN A 93 -0.26 4.99 -12.84
C GLN A 93 -0.18 3.95 -13.95
N ALA A 94 0.66 2.92 -13.78
CA ALA A 94 0.88 1.90 -14.78
C ALA A 94 -0.36 0.99 -14.96
N LYS A 95 -0.35 0.19 -16.03
CA LYS A 95 -1.40 -0.79 -16.41
C LYS A 95 -1.67 -1.91 -15.38
N LYS A 96 -1.15 -1.78 -14.17
CA LYS A 96 -1.19 -2.80 -13.11
C LYS A 96 -2.37 -2.64 -12.15
N ARG A 97 -3.19 -1.60 -12.34
CA ARG A 97 -4.39 -1.36 -11.55
C ARG A 97 -5.53 -2.29 -11.97
N PRO A 98 -6.35 -2.77 -11.02
CA PRO A 98 -7.59 -3.46 -11.34
C PRO A 98 -8.56 -2.53 -12.08
N SER A 99 -9.47 -3.10 -12.89
CA SER A 99 -10.49 -2.32 -13.58
C SER A 99 -11.47 -1.73 -12.57
N PRO A 100 -11.79 -0.44 -12.59
CA PRO A 100 -12.67 0.18 -11.59
C PRO A 100 -14.12 -0.35 -11.62
N ASP A 101 -14.48 -1.12 -12.64
CA ASP A 101 -15.80 -1.68 -12.93
C ASP A 101 -15.76 -3.21 -13.15
N PHE A 102 -14.72 -3.90 -12.67
CA PHE A 102 -14.61 -5.35 -12.86
C PHE A 102 -15.75 -6.17 -12.26
N LEU A 103 -16.42 -5.68 -11.20
CA LEU A 103 -17.53 -6.41 -10.59
C LEU A 103 -18.76 -6.37 -11.51
N GLU A 104 -18.94 -5.30 -12.27
CA GLU A 104 -20.03 -5.13 -13.22
C GLU A 104 -19.71 -5.74 -14.59
N THR A 105 -18.44 -5.68 -15.02
CA THR A 105 -18.03 -6.03 -16.39
C THR A 105 -17.47 -7.44 -16.52
N THR A 106 -16.79 -7.96 -15.49
CA THR A 106 -16.12 -9.27 -15.52
C THR A 106 -16.83 -10.30 -14.65
N GLN A 107 -17.25 -9.93 -13.45
CA GLN A 107 -17.89 -10.87 -12.51
C GLN A 107 -19.38 -11.03 -12.79
N LYS A 108 -19.87 -12.28 -12.70
CA LYS A 108 -21.31 -12.59 -12.80
C LYS A 108 -21.95 -13.00 -11.49
N ASP A 109 -21.15 -13.56 -10.59
CA ASP A 109 -21.64 -14.19 -9.35
C ASP A 109 -21.10 -13.52 -8.07
N ILE A 110 -20.24 -12.50 -8.22
CA ILE A 110 -19.62 -11.76 -7.13
C ILE A 110 -20.09 -10.31 -7.19
N ASP A 111 -20.55 -9.78 -6.05
CA ASP A 111 -20.92 -8.38 -5.91
C ASP A 111 -20.00 -7.63 -4.93
N THR A 112 -20.23 -6.31 -4.80
CA THR A 112 -19.46 -5.43 -3.91
C THR A 112 -19.55 -5.82 -2.45
N SER A 113 -20.70 -6.36 -2.02
CA SER A 113 -20.92 -6.80 -0.64
C SER A 113 -20.11 -8.03 -0.32
N MET A 114 -20.05 -9.00 -1.24
CA MET A 114 -19.29 -10.24 -1.07
C MET A 114 -17.78 -9.96 -0.99
N ARG A 115 -17.28 -9.04 -1.83
CA ARG A 115 -15.91 -8.55 -1.73
C ARG A 115 -15.64 -7.92 -0.36
N ALA A 116 -16.52 -7.05 0.11
CA ALA A 116 -16.34 -6.37 1.39
C ALA A 116 -16.37 -7.35 2.58
N VAL A 117 -17.25 -8.36 2.56
CA VAL A 117 -17.30 -9.45 3.55
C VAL A 117 -15.99 -10.25 3.56
N LEU A 118 -15.45 -10.60 2.39
CA LEU A 118 -14.17 -11.29 2.30
C LEU A 118 -13.03 -10.46 2.92
N ILE A 119 -12.96 -9.18 2.59
CA ILE A 119 -11.88 -8.30 3.08
C ILE A 119 -12.00 -8.07 4.59
N ASP A 120 -13.22 -7.89 5.12
CA ASP A 120 -13.45 -7.75 6.56
C ASP A 120 -12.98 -9.00 7.32
N TRP A 121 -13.31 -10.18 6.82
CA TRP A 121 -12.79 -11.44 7.38
C TRP A 121 -11.26 -11.55 7.26
N LEU A 122 -10.67 -11.16 6.13
CA LEU A 122 -9.20 -11.17 5.96
C LEU A 122 -8.49 -10.22 6.93
N VAL A 123 -9.13 -9.12 7.34
CA VAL A 123 -8.60 -8.25 8.41
C VAL A 123 -8.46 -9.04 9.72
N GLU A 124 -9.47 -9.81 10.11
CA GLU A 124 -9.42 -10.68 11.30
C GLU A 124 -8.30 -11.71 11.18
N VAL A 125 -8.19 -12.37 10.04
CA VAL A 125 -7.13 -13.35 9.75
C VAL A 125 -5.74 -12.71 9.90
N THR A 126 -5.52 -11.53 9.31
CA THR A 126 -4.22 -10.85 9.42
C THR A 126 -3.89 -10.40 10.84
N GLU A 127 -4.89 -10.05 11.65
CA GLU A 127 -4.68 -9.72 13.07
C GLU A 127 -4.36 -10.95 13.91
N GLU A 128 -5.02 -12.10 13.65
CA GLU A 128 -4.78 -13.37 14.36
C GLU A 128 -3.33 -13.84 14.15
N TYR A 129 -2.85 -13.83 12.91
CA TYR A 129 -1.46 -14.18 12.57
C TYR A 129 -0.46 -13.04 12.78
N ARG A 130 -0.92 -11.86 13.23
CA ARG A 130 -0.09 -10.67 13.49
C ARG A 130 0.78 -10.24 12.29
N LEU A 131 0.21 -10.36 11.10
CA LEU A 131 0.85 -9.98 9.85
C LEU A 131 1.07 -8.46 9.78
N VAL A 132 2.10 -8.03 9.05
CA VAL A 132 2.32 -6.60 8.84
C VAL A 132 1.19 -6.01 7.99
N PRO A 133 0.84 -4.72 8.16
CA PRO A 133 -0.28 -4.13 7.42
C PRO A 133 -0.12 -4.25 5.90
N GLU A 134 1.10 -4.10 5.38
CA GLU A 134 1.40 -4.18 3.95
C GLU A 134 0.92 -5.49 3.31
N THR A 135 1.01 -6.61 4.04
CA THR A 135 0.51 -7.93 3.64
C THR A 135 -0.99 -7.91 3.31
N LEU A 136 -1.81 -7.22 4.12
CA LEU A 136 -3.24 -7.06 3.85
C LEU A 136 -3.48 -6.22 2.58
N TYR A 137 -2.76 -5.10 2.41
CA TYR A 137 -2.93 -4.24 1.24
C TYR A 137 -2.55 -4.97 -0.07
N LEU A 138 -1.46 -5.74 -0.05
CA LEU A 138 -1.07 -6.59 -1.18
C LEU A 138 -2.09 -7.69 -1.44
N THR A 139 -2.63 -8.31 -0.40
CA THR A 139 -3.69 -9.33 -0.51
C THR A 139 -4.90 -8.76 -1.26
N VAL A 140 -5.40 -7.60 -0.86
CA VAL A 140 -6.54 -6.94 -1.53
C VAL A 140 -6.20 -6.56 -2.97
N SER A 141 -5.00 -6.03 -3.21
CA SER A 141 -4.51 -5.73 -4.57
C SER A 141 -4.51 -6.97 -5.47
N TYR A 142 -4.09 -8.13 -4.98
CA TYR A 142 -4.07 -9.37 -5.74
C TYR A 142 -5.49 -9.88 -6.02
N ILE A 143 -6.39 -9.82 -5.03
CA ILE A 143 -7.80 -10.18 -5.20
C ILE A 143 -8.42 -9.34 -6.31
N ASP A 144 -8.31 -8.01 -6.24
CA ASP A 144 -8.95 -7.11 -7.20
C ASP A 144 -8.38 -7.27 -8.60
N ARG A 145 -7.05 -7.47 -8.75
CA ARG A 145 -6.42 -7.71 -10.05
C ARG A 145 -6.80 -9.06 -10.64
N TYR A 146 -6.94 -10.09 -9.81
CA TYR A 146 -7.41 -11.40 -10.26
C TYR A 146 -8.87 -11.34 -10.71
N LEU A 147 -9.75 -10.74 -9.90
CA LEU A 147 -11.17 -10.54 -10.24
C LEU A 147 -11.38 -9.61 -11.44
N SER A 148 -10.41 -8.73 -11.74
CA SER A 148 -10.41 -7.95 -12.99
C SER A 148 -10.19 -8.80 -14.23
N SER A 149 -9.53 -9.94 -14.09
CA SER A 149 -9.04 -10.74 -15.22
C SER A 149 -9.73 -12.09 -15.36
N LYS A 150 -10.28 -12.64 -14.27
CA LYS A 150 -10.86 -13.97 -14.19
C LYS A 150 -12.19 -13.93 -13.45
N GLU A 151 -13.22 -14.46 -14.08
CA GLU A 151 -14.50 -14.75 -13.44
C GLU A 151 -14.32 -15.88 -12.42
N ILE A 152 -14.92 -15.72 -11.24
CA ILE A 152 -14.93 -16.74 -10.19
C ILE A 152 -16.35 -16.91 -9.64
N ASN A 153 -16.68 -18.13 -9.23
CA ASN A 153 -17.93 -18.39 -8.52
C ASN A 153 -17.78 -18.05 -7.03
N ARG A 154 -18.91 -17.70 -6.39
CA ARG A 154 -18.94 -17.29 -4.98
C ARG A 154 -18.36 -18.30 -3.99
N ASP A 155 -18.50 -19.60 -4.27
CA ASP A 155 -18.01 -20.69 -3.43
C ASP A 155 -16.48 -20.78 -3.41
N LYS A 156 -15.80 -20.16 -4.38
CA LYS A 156 -14.34 -20.10 -4.47
C LYS A 156 -13.78 -18.73 -4.07
N LEU A 157 -14.61 -17.77 -3.68
CA LEU A 157 -14.15 -16.43 -3.29
C LEU A 157 -13.27 -16.46 -2.04
N GLN A 158 -13.61 -17.26 -1.02
CA GLN A 158 -12.77 -17.41 0.17
C GLN A 158 -11.44 -18.10 -0.16
N LEU A 159 -11.45 -19.14 -1.02
CA LEU A 159 -10.24 -19.80 -1.52
C LEU A 159 -9.30 -18.82 -2.24
N LEU A 160 -9.85 -17.94 -3.08
CA LEU A 160 -9.09 -16.85 -3.71
C LEU A 160 -8.46 -15.95 -2.65
N GLY A 161 -9.23 -15.53 -1.65
CA GLY A 161 -8.76 -14.68 -0.56
C GLY A 161 -7.57 -15.26 0.21
N ILE A 162 -7.65 -16.51 0.67
CA ILE A 162 -6.55 -17.14 1.41
C ILE A 162 -5.34 -17.43 0.53
N ALA A 163 -5.52 -17.73 -0.76
CA ALA A 163 -4.40 -17.93 -1.67
C ALA A 163 -3.70 -16.61 -1.99
N CYS A 164 -4.44 -15.51 -2.17
CA CYS A 164 -3.87 -14.16 -2.27
C CYS A 164 -3.12 -13.77 -0.99
N LEU A 165 -3.66 -14.09 0.18
CA LEU A 165 -3.00 -13.85 1.46
C LEU A 165 -1.71 -14.65 1.61
N LEU A 166 -1.71 -15.93 1.21
CA LEU A 166 -0.52 -16.77 1.20
C LEU A 166 0.59 -16.15 0.35
N ILE A 167 0.25 -15.69 -0.86
CA ILE A 167 1.22 -15.06 -1.76
C ILE A 167 1.74 -13.75 -1.17
N ALA A 168 0.86 -12.90 -0.63
CA ALA A 168 1.26 -11.65 0.00
C ALA A 168 2.17 -11.89 1.20
N ALA A 169 1.84 -12.86 2.04
CA ALA A 169 2.65 -13.20 3.20
C ALA A 169 4.02 -13.75 2.79
N LYS A 170 4.09 -14.65 1.80
CA LYS A 170 5.38 -15.11 1.25
C LYS A 170 6.23 -13.98 0.67
N TYR A 171 5.59 -12.91 0.21
CA TYR A 171 6.26 -11.76 -0.38
C TYR A 171 6.80 -10.77 0.66
N GLU A 172 6.04 -10.53 1.73
CA GLU A 172 6.29 -9.42 2.67
C GLU A 172 6.75 -9.88 4.06
N GLU A 173 6.34 -11.07 4.52
CA GLU A 173 6.62 -11.54 5.88
C GLU A 173 7.98 -12.23 5.98
N ILE A 174 8.66 -12.03 7.11
CA ILE A 174 9.87 -12.80 7.45
C ILE A 174 9.53 -14.28 7.65
N CYS A 175 8.40 -14.54 8.31
CA CYS A 175 7.89 -15.87 8.62
C CYS A 175 6.42 -15.96 8.19
N PRO A 176 6.12 -16.27 6.92
CA PRO A 176 4.74 -16.43 6.46
C PRO A 176 4.07 -17.66 7.10
N PRO A 177 2.74 -17.63 7.32
CA PRO A 177 2.00 -18.79 7.80
C PRO A 177 2.08 -19.95 6.80
N GLN A 178 2.09 -21.17 7.32
CA GLN A 178 2.08 -22.37 6.48
C GLN A 178 0.71 -22.54 5.80
N VAL A 179 0.69 -23.28 4.68
CA VAL A 179 -0.55 -23.53 3.93
C VAL A 179 -1.57 -24.28 4.78
N GLU A 180 -1.09 -25.17 5.65
CA GLU A 180 -1.89 -25.94 6.60
C GLU A 180 -2.60 -25.02 7.62
N GLU A 181 -1.94 -23.95 8.07
CA GLU A 181 -2.55 -22.96 8.97
C GLU A 181 -3.68 -22.21 8.26
N LEU A 182 -3.49 -21.84 6.99
CA LEU A 182 -4.53 -21.20 6.20
C LEU A 182 -5.70 -22.15 5.86
N CYS A 183 -5.44 -23.45 5.71
CA CYS A 183 -6.52 -24.44 5.59
C CYS A 183 -7.31 -24.50 6.90
N TYR A 184 -6.61 -24.53 8.04
CA TYR A 184 -7.22 -24.57 9.38
C TYR A 184 -8.11 -23.36 9.65
N ILE A 185 -7.68 -22.13 9.32
CA ILE A 185 -8.50 -20.93 9.58
C ILE A 185 -9.75 -20.83 8.71
N THR A 186 -9.80 -21.58 7.60
CA THR A 186 -11.03 -21.76 6.81
C THR A 186 -11.92 -22.89 7.32
N ASP A 187 -11.72 -23.34 8.56
CA ASP A 187 -12.39 -24.52 9.14
C ASP A 187 -12.23 -25.77 8.27
N ASN A 188 -11.05 -25.90 7.64
CA ASN A 188 -10.74 -26.97 6.68
C ASN A 188 -11.73 -27.07 5.51
N THR A 189 -12.40 -25.97 5.15
CA THR A 189 -13.26 -25.88 3.95
C THR A 189 -12.49 -26.23 2.69
N TYR A 190 -11.19 -25.92 2.65
CA TYR A 190 -10.30 -26.20 1.54
C TYR A 190 -9.12 -27.07 1.98
N ILE A 191 -8.70 -27.97 1.10
CA ILE A 191 -7.48 -28.77 1.30
C ILE A 191 -6.26 -28.06 0.70
N LYS A 192 -5.07 -28.43 1.20
CA LYS A 192 -3.77 -27.88 0.74
C LYS A 192 -3.63 -27.80 -0.77
N ASP A 193 -4.00 -28.87 -1.49
CA ASP A 193 -3.88 -28.93 -2.95
C ASP A 193 -4.82 -27.97 -3.69
N GLU A 194 -5.96 -27.59 -3.09
CA GLU A 194 -6.81 -26.54 -3.65
C GLU A 194 -6.18 -25.16 -3.49
N VAL A 195 -5.62 -24.88 -2.32
CA VAL A 195 -4.93 -23.61 -2.03
C VAL A 195 -3.72 -23.43 -2.95
N LEU A 196 -2.90 -24.47 -3.10
CA LEU A 196 -1.71 -24.43 -3.97
C LEU A 196 -2.07 -24.28 -5.46
N ARG A 197 -3.17 -24.91 -5.91
CA ARG A 197 -3.66 -24.71 -7.29
C ARG A 197 -4.18 -23.29 -7.52
N MET A 198 -4.89 -22.73 -6.53
CA MET A 198 -5.33 -21.34 -6.59
C MET A 198 -4.14 -20.38 -6.60
N GLU A 199 -3.13 -20.62 -5.74
CA GLU A 199 -1.88 -19.86 -5.73
C GLU A 199 -1.22 -19.84 -7.12
N ALA A 200 -1.04 -21.00 -7.74
CA ALA A 200 -0.46 -21.11 -9.08
C ALA A 200 -1.31 -20.38 -10.14
N SER A 201 -2.66 -20.45 -10.04
CA SER A 201 -3.57 -19.73 -10.92
C SER A 201 -3.41 -18.22 -10.80
N ILE A 202 -3.32 -17.70 -9.56
CA ILE A 202 -3.14 -16.27 -9.29
C ILE A 202 -1.80 -15.80 -9.84
N LEU A 203 -0.70 -16.49 -9.52
CA LEU A 203 0.64 -16.13 -10.00
C LEU A 203 0.71 -16.12 -11.53
N GLY A 204 0.11 -17.12 -12.19
CA GLY A 204 0.00 -17.17 -13.64
C GLY A 204 -0.86 -16.03 -14.21
N CYS A 205 -1.99 -15.72 -13.59
CA CYS A 205 -2.88 -14.63 -14.01
C CYS A 205 -2.22 -13.26 -13.87
N LEU A 206 -1.48 -13.03 -12.80
CA LEU A 206 -0.79 -11.77 -12.51
C LEU A 206 0.60 -11.70 -13.16
N MET A 207 0.99 -12.71 -13.94
CA MET A 207 2.31 -12.83 -14.58
C MET A 207 3.47 -12.60 -13.60
N PHE A 208 3.33 -13.10 -12.37
CA PHE A 208 4.29 -12.92 -11.26
C PHE A 208 4.60 -11.46 -10.91
N GLU A 209 3.79 -10.49 -11.35
CA GLU A 209 3.94 -9.08 -10.98
C GLU A 209 3.35 -8.81 -9.59
N MET A 210 4.06 -9.23 -8.55
CA MET A 210 3.58 -9.13 -7.16
C MET A 210 3.88 -7.77 -6.51
N THR A 211 4.92 -7.07 -6.96
CA THR A 211 5.21 -5.72 -6.47
C THR A 211 4.19 -4.71 -6.98
N ALA A 212 3.41 -4.12 -6.07
CA ALA A 212 2.44 -3.08 -6.39
C ALA A 212 2.52 -1.94 -5.35
N PRO A 213 2.50 -0.66 -5.76
CA PRO A 213 2.35 0.45 -4.83
C PRO A 213 1.00 0.36 -4.12
N THR A 214 1.01 0.35 -2.80
CA THR A 214 -0.20 0.36 -1.97
C THR A 214 -0.43 1.73 -1.33
N GLU A 215 -1.63 1.92 -0.78
CA GLU A 215 -1.96 3.11 0.00
C GLU A 215 -1.05 3.22 1.22
N LYS A 216 -0.68 2.08 1.82
CA LYS A 216 0.20 2.03 2.99
C LYS A 216 1.61 2.53 2.67
N CYS A 217 2.16 2.20 1.50
CA CYS A 217 3.44 2.72 1.02
C CYS A 217 3.45 4.26 1.00
N PHE A 218 2.43 4.88 0.41
CA PHE A 218 2.33 6.35 0.36
C PHE A 218 2.04 6.97 1.73
N LEU A 219 1.16 6.33 2.51
CA LEU A 219 0.77 6.80 3.83
C LEU A 219 1.97 6.97 4.76
N ARG A 220 2.92 6.03 4.76
CA ARG A 220 4.15 6.12 5.57
C ARG A 220 4.92 7.41 5.29
N ARG A 221 5.14 7.73 4.00
CA ARG A 221 5.86 8.95 3.60
C ARG A 221 5.08 10.20 3.98
N PHE A 222 3.77 10.21 3.74
CA PHE A 222 2.95 11.39 3.98
C PHE A 222 2.73 11.65 5.48
N LEU A 223 2.73 10.61 6.32
CA LEU A 223 2.70 10.75 7.77
C LEU A 223 3.92 11.47 8.30
N HIS A 224 5.13 11.18 7.78
CA HIS A 224 6.31 11.94 8.14
C HIS A 224 6.14 13.43 7.84
N ALA A 225 5.67 13.79 6.64
CA ALA A 225 5.40 15.19 6.29
C ALA A 225 4.33 15.83 7.20
N ALA A 226 3.27 15.09 7.53
CA ALA A 226 2.20 15.57 8.40
C ALA A 226 2.67 15.82 9.84
N GLN A 227 3.53 14.94 10.36
CA GLN A 227 4.06 15.00 11.72
C GLN A 227 4.94 16.24 11.95
N LEU A 228 5.66 16.73 10.93
CA LEU A 228 6.47 17.96 11.01
C LEU A 228 5.65 19.18 11.43
N CYS A 229 4.37 19.23 11.05
CA CYS A 229 3.48 20.35 11.35
C CYS A 229 2.46 20.02 12.44
N HIS A 230 2.45 18.79 12.96
CA HIS A 230 1.40 18.32 13.84
C HIS A 230 1.74 18.60 15.32
N GLU A 231 1.13 19.64 15.89
CA GLU A 231 1.24 19.91 17.34
C GLU A 231 0.31 18.95 18.12
N GLY A 232 0.70 17.69 18.30
CA GLY A 232 -0.07 16.70 19.05
C GLY A 232 0.59 15.32 19.00
N PRO A 233 0.03 14.30 19.67
CA PRO A 233 0.68 13.01 19.78
C PRO A 233 0.76 12.32 18.40
N ALA A 234 1.97 12.13 17.88
CA ALA A 234 2.23 11.57 16.55
C ALA A 234 1.51 10.24 16.28
N LEU A 235 1.46 9.37 17.30
CA LEU A 235 0.79 8.06 17.21
C LEU A 235 -0.72 8.15 16.96
N HIS A 236 -1.38 9.20 17.45
CA HIS A 236 -2.83 9.35 17.20
C HIS A 236 -3.09 9.68 15.75
N LEU A 237 -2.25 10.53 15.13
CA LEU A 237 -2.34 10.84 13.70
C LEU A 237 -2.04 9.59 12.87
N GLU A 238 -0.97 8.87 13.19
CA GLU A 238 -0.58 7.66 12.48
C GLU A 238 -1.64 6.57 12.51
N PHE A 239 -2.15 6.23 13.70
CA PHE A 239 -3.17 5.19 13.81
C PHE A 239 -4.51 5.63 13.23
N LEU A 240 -4.88 6.90 13.36
CA LEU A 240 -6.13 7.40 12.78
C LEU A 240 -6.07 7.43 11.25
N ALA A 241 -4.96 7.89 10.67
CA ALA A 241 -4.79 7.87 9.22
C ALA A 241 -4.71 6.42 8.71
N SER A 242 -4.04 5.53 9.43
CA SER A 242 -4.01 4.09 9.09
C SER A 242 -5.41 3.46 9.15
N TYR A 243 -6.21 3.80 10.17
CA TYR A 243 -7.60 3.35 10.28
C TYR A 243 -8.43 3.80 9.08
N ILE A 244 -8.36 5.09 8.72
CA ILE A 244 -9.12 5.64 7.60
C ILE A 244 -8.69 5.01 6.27
N THR A 245 -7.38 4.82 6.07
CA THR A 245 -6.87 4.14 4.88
C THR A 245 -7.29 2.67 4.85
N GLU A 246 -7.29 1.96 5.97
CA GLU A 246 -7.72 0.55 5.98
C GLU A 246 -9.23 0.42 5.69
N LEU A 247 -10.06 1.36 6.17
CA LEU A 247 -11.47 1.44 5.79
C LEU A 247 -11.68 1.57 4.27
N SER A 248 -10.72 2.17 3.54
CA SER A 248 -10.87 2.31 2.09
C SER A 248 -10.83 0.96 1.36
N LEU A 249 -10.19 -0.05 1.94
CA LEU A 249 -10.08 -1.39 1.33
C LEU A 249 -11.44 -2.05 1.12
N LEU A 250 -12.38 -1.78 2.03
CA LEU A 250 -13.74 -2.34 1.99
C LEU A 250 -14.63 -1.65 0.94
N GLU A 251 -14.35 -0.40 0.57
CA GLU A 251 -15.20 0.40 -0.32
C GLU A 251 -14.77 0.30 -1.78
N TYR A 252 -15.55 -0.42 -2.58
CA TYR A 252 -15.27 -0.65 -3.99
C TYR A 252 -15.17 0.65 -4.81
N SER A 253 -15.98 1.66 -4.50
CA SER A 253 -15.96 2.91 -5.30
C SER A 253 -14.63 3.65 -5.23
N LEU A 254 -13.82 3.42 -4.18
CA LEU A 254 -12.52 4.05 -4.02
C LEU A 254 -11.46 3.45 -4.95
N LEU A 255 -11.72 2.29 -5.58
CA LEU A 255 -10.81 1.65 -6.53
C LEU A 255 -10.51 2.53 -7.75
N CYS A 256 -11.35 3.52 -8.07
CA CYS A 256 -11.09 4.49 -9.14
C CYS A 256 -9.95 5.47 -8.79
N HIS A 257 -9.65 5.69 -7.51
CA HIS A 257 -8.59 6.58 -7.05
C HIS A 257 -7.24 5.86 -6.95
N VAL A 258 -6.16 6.56 -7.31
CA VAL A 258 -4.80 6.01 -7.12
C VAL A 258 -4.47 5.88 -5.63
N PRO A 259 -3.63 4.91 -5.24
CA PRO A 259 -3.27 4.68 -3.83
C PRO A 259 -2.73 5.91 -3.11
N SER A 260 -1.92 6.75 -3.78
CA SER A 260 -1.41 7.99 -3.18
C SER A 260 -2.51 9.01 -2.88
N LEU A 261 -3.56 9.10 -3.70
CA LEU A 261 -4.70 10.01 -3.46
C LEU A 261 -5.50 9.57 -2.22
N ILE A 262 -5.71 8.25 -2.06
CA ILE A 262 -6.39 7.70 -0.89
C ILE A 262 -5.56 7.98 0.37
N ALA A 263 -4.26 7.70 0.35
CA ALA A 263 -3.36 7.97 1.47
C ALA A 263 -3.34 9.47 1.88
N ALA A 264 -3.28 10.37 0.90
CA ALA A 264 -3.34 11.82 1.13
C ALA A 264 -4.70 12.23 1.73
N SER A 265 -5.80 11.70 1.20
CA SER A 265 -7.16 11.95 1.68
C SER A 265 -7.38 11.44 3.11
N SER A 266 -6.78 10.30 3.46
CA SER A 266 -6.80 9.76 4.83
C SER A 266 -6.10 10.68 5.81
N ILE A 267 -4.96 11.28 5.43
CA ILE A 267 -4.25 12.25 6.29
C ILE A 267 -5.04 13.53 6.44
N PHE A 268 -5.63 14.04 5.35
CA PHE A 268 -6.53 15.19 5.41
C PHE A 268 -7.64 14.94 6.44
N LEU A 269 -8.32 13.80 6.33
CA LEU A 269 -9.43 13.46 7.22
C LEU A 269 -8.95 13.23 8.66
N ALA A 270 -7.81 12.58 8.88
CA ALA A 270 -7.23 12.38 10.20
C ALA A 270 -6.90 13.73 10.88
N ASN A 271 -6.27 14.66 10.15
CA ASN A 271 -5.99 16.01 10.65
C ASN A 271 -7.29 16.75 11.00
N PHE A 272 -8.32 16.65 10.15
CA PHE A 272 -9.63 17.26 10.42
C PHE A 272 -10.27 16.69 11.69
N ILE A 273 -10.24 15.38 11.90
CA ILE A 273 -10.81 14.74 13.09
C ILE A 273 -10.05 15.14 14.36
N LEU A 274 -8.71 15.22 14.29
CA LEU A 274 -7.88 15.60 15.44
C LEU A 274 -7.96 17.10 15.76
N LYS A 275 -8.04 17.96 14.75
CA LYS A 275 -8.10 19.42 14.90
C LYS A 275 -9.19 20.03 13.99
N PRO A 276 -10.49 19.88 14.34
CA PRO A 276 -11.60 20.29 13.47
C PRO A 276 -11.71 21.80 13.18
N THR A 277 -10.97 22.64 13.91
CA THR A 277 -10.96 24.10 13.77
C THR A 277 -9.77 24.64 12.97
N LYS A 278 -8.74 23.82 12.71
CA LYS A 278 -7.59 24.21 11.89
C LYS A 278 -7.75 23.65 10.47
N ASN A 279 -7.18 24.34 9.49
CA ASN A 279 -7.12 23.82 8.13
C ASN A 279 -6.33 22.50 8.14
N PRO A 280 -6.93 21.37 7.70
CA PRO A 280 -6.28 20.06 7.73
C PRO A 280 -5.17 19.89 6.68
N TRP A 281 -5.09 20.80 5.70
CA TRP A 281 -4.14 20.74 4.59
C TRP A 281 -3.27 22.00 4.53
N ASN A 282 -1.98 21.84 4.77
CA ASN A 282 -1.01 22.93 4.76
C ASN A 282 -0.08 22.86 3.53
N THR A 283 0.78 23.87 3.39
CA THR A 283 1.73 23.98 2.26
C THR A 283 2.72 22.82 2.24
N THR A 284 3.20 22.37 3.42
CA THR A 284 4.08 21.20 3.55
C THR A 284 3.45 19.93 2.98
N LEU A 285 2.20 19.64 3.33
CA LEU A 285 1.47 18.48 2.81
C LEU A 285 1.25 18.61 1.30
N SER A 286 0.86 19.81 0.83
CA SER A 286 0.68 20.07 -0.60
C SER A 286 1.97 19.84 -1.40
N TYR A 287 3.12 20.25 -0.85
CA TYR A 287 4.43 20.07 -1.46
C TYR A 287 4.85 18.59 -1.53
N HIS A 288 4.82 17.87 -0.40
CA HIS A 288 5.31 16.49 -0.35
C HIS A 288 4.39 15.48 -1.04
N THR A 289 3.09 15.70 -1.00
CA THR A 289 2.09 14.82 -1.64
C THR A 289 1.84 15.19 -3.10
N GLN A 290 2.13 16.43 -3.50
CA GLN A 290 1.80 17.01 -4.81
C GLN A 290 0.27 17.09 -5.07
N TYR A 291 -0.55 17.05 -4.01
CA TYR A 291 -2.00 17.18 -4.09
C TYR A 291 -2.49 18.51 -3.52
N LYS A 292 -3.47 19.09 -4.22
CA LYS A 292 -4.20 20.26 -3.77
C LYS A 292 -5.44 19.84 -2.97
N PRO A 293 -5.90 20.61 -1.98
CA PRO A 293 -7.12 20.32 -1.23
C PRO A 293 -8.33 20.01 -2.13
N SER A 294 -8.52 20.77 -3.21
CA SER A 294 -9.63 20.59 -4.15
C SER A 294 -9.68 19.19 -4.78
N THR A 295 -8.50 18.62 -5.07
CA THR A 295 -8.36 17.28 -5.70
C THR A 295 -8.69 16.13 -4.74
N LEU A 296 -8.55 16.35 -3.43
CA LEU A 296 -8.83 15.34 -2.40
C LEU A 296 -10.31 15.25 -2.05
N ARG A 297 -11.10 16.27 -2.41
CA ARG A 297 -12.46 16.49 -1.90
C ARG A 297 -13.37 15.28 -2.03
N ASP A 298 -13.40 14.65 -3.19
CA ASP A 298 -14.38 13.60 -3.46
C ASP A 298 -14.00 12.31 -2.73
N CYS A 299 -12.71 11.95 -2.71
CA CYS A 299 -12.19 10.83 -1.92
C CYS A 299 -12.39 11.06 -0.41
N VAL A 300 -12.08 12.26 0.10
CA VAL A 300 -12.29 12.62 1.51
C VAL A 300 -13.75 12.50 1.92
N LYS A 301 -14.71 12.87 1.07
CA LYS A 301 -16.15 12.73 1.36
C LYS A 301 -16.56 11.26 1.52
N VAL A 302 -16.05 10.38 0.66
CA VAL A 302 -16.31 8.94 0.75
C VAL A 302 -15.71 8.38 2.04
N LEU A 303 -14.42 8.67 2.32
CA LEU A 303 -13.76 8.26 3.56
C LEU A 303 -14.44 8.80 4.82
N HIS A 304 -14.95 10.03 4.77
CA HIS A 304 -15.70 10.65 5.87
C HIS A 304 -17.02 9.93 6.14
N ARG A 305 -17.75 9.54 5.09
CA ARG A 305 -18.96 8.72 5.19
C ARG A 305 -18.62 7.36 5.80
N LEU A 306 -17.57 6.69 5.33
CA LEU A 306 -17.10 5.39 5.84
C LEU A 306 -16.74 5.47 7.33
N PHE A 307 -15.98 6.49 7.74
CA PHE A 307 -15.61 6.68 9.14
C PHE A 307 -16.85 6.87 10.04
N ARG A 308 -17.86 7.61 9.58
CA ARG A 308 -19.02 7.95 10.41
C ARG A 308 -20.05 6.83 10.50
N VAL A 309 -20.41 6.27 9.34
CA VAL A 309 -21.55 5.35 9.22
C VAL A 309 -21.08 3.89 9.16
N GLY A 310 -19.83 3.64 8.77
CA GLY A 310 -19.39 2.31 8.35
C GLY A 310 -20.01 1.91 7.01
N LEU A 311 -19.65 0.73 6.50
CA LEU A 311 -20.25 0.14 5.29
C LEU A 311 -21.60 -0.55 5.57
N GLY A 312 -22.41 0.04 6.44
CA GLY A 312 -23.53 -0.64 7.08
C GLY A 312 -23.10 -1.36 8.37
N SER A 313 -24.06 -1.95 9.07
CA SER A 313 -23.90 -2.47 10.44
C SER A 313 -23.12 -3.79 10.58
N ASN A 314 -22.61 -4.38 9.50
CA ASN A 314 -22.25 -5.81 9.49
C ASN A 314 -20.76 -6.12 9.19
N LEU A 315 -19.87 -5.12 9.03
CA LEU A 315 -18.43 -5.33 8.76
C LEU A 315 -17.59 -4.67 9.87
N PRO A 316 -17.42 -5.34 11.04
CA PRO A 316 -16.84 -4.71 12.22
C PRO A 316 -15.31 -4.79 12.31
N ALA A 317 -14.64 -5.68 11.58
CA ALA A 317 -13.28 -6.11 11.89
C ALA A 317 -12.29 -4.94 11.99
N ILE A 318 -12.27 -4.04 11.00
CA ILE A 318 -11.37 -2.87 10.99
C ILE A 318 -11.72 -1.93 12.16
N ARG A 319 -13.01 -1.69 12.42
CA ARG A 319 -13.42 -0.79 13.51
C ARG A 319 -13.07 -1.37 14.87
N GLU A 320 -13.23 -2.68 15.06
CA GLU A 320 -12.87 -3.39 16.28
C GLU A 320 -11.37 -3.41 16.51
N LYS A 321 -10.59 -3.73 15.47
CA LYS A 321 -9.12 -3.61 15.45
C LYS A 321 -8.69 -2.25 15.99
N TYR A 322 -9.06 -1.16 15.33
CA TYR A 322 -8.65 0.20 15.71
C TYR A 322 -9.39 0.78 16.94
N SER A 323 -10.32 0.01 17.51
CA SER A 323 -10.94 0.28 18.82
C SER A 323 -10.15 -0.28 20.00
N GLN A 324 -9.06 -1.01 19.75
CA GLN A 324 -8.19 -1.54 20.80
C GLN A 324 -7.25 -0.47 21.36
N HIS A 325 -6.79 -0.67 22.60
CA HIS A 325 -5.83 0.23 23.26
C HIS A 325 -4.51 0.37 22.48
N LYS A 326 -4.06 -0.71 21.82
CA LYS A 326 -2.82 -0.72 21.03
C LYS A 326 -2.83 0.33 19.90
N TYR A 327 -4.02 0.66 19.37
CA TYR A 327 -4.23 1.71 18.36
C TYR A 327 -4.83 3.00 18.93
N LYS A 328 -4.72 3.23 20.24
CA LYS A 328 -5.16 4.47 20.92
C LYS A 328 -6.65 4.80 20.72
N PHE A 329 -7.50 3.78 20.52
CA PHE A 329 -8.95 3.93 20.37
C PHE A 329 -9.36 4.91 19.26
N VAL A 330 -8.57 5.05 18.21
CA VAL A 330 -8.80 6.05 17.15
C VAL A 330 -10.12 5.87 16.44
N ALA A 331 -10.63 4.63 16.33
CA ALA A 331 -11.94 4.34 15.75
C ALA A 331 -13.12 4.85 16.60
N LYS A 332 -12.90 5.15 17.89
CA LYS A 332 -13.91 5.70 18.81
C LYS A 332 -13.92 7.23 18.84
N LYS A 333 -13.06 7.90 18.07
CA LYS A 333 -13.01 9.36 18.03
C LYS A 333 -14.28 9.93 17.39
N TYR A 334 -14.77 11.01 17.96
CA TYR A 334 -15.89 11.76 17.39
C TYR A 334 -15.46 12.45 16.08
N CYS A 335 -16.27 12.30 15.03
CA CYS A 335 -16.08 12.99 13.76
C CYS A 335 -17.31 13.86 13.48
N ARG A 336 -17.06 15.13 13.12
CA ARG A 336 -18.13 16.10 12.83
C ARG A 336 -18.97 15.67 11.62
N PRO A 337 -20.27 16.01 11.56
CA PRO A 337 -21.14 15.58 10.48
C PRO A 337 -20.83 16.14 9.10
N SER A 338 -20.16 17.29 9.03
CA SER A 338 -19.77 17.94 7.80
C SER A 338 -18.34 18.48 7.92
N ILE A 339 -17.65 18.48 6.79
CA ILE A 339 -16.33 19.13 6.63
C ILE A 339 -16.60 20.48 5.98
N PRO A 340 -16.12 21.61 6.54
CA PRO A 340 -16.27 22.92 5.93
C PRO A 340 -15.76 22.95 4.48
N ALA A 341 -16.54 23.52 3.57
CA ALA A 341 -16.17 23.59 2.15
C ALA A 341 -14.89 24.40 1.92
N ASP A 342 -14.63 25.39 2.78
CA ASP A 342 -13.44 26.24 2.72
C ASP A 342 -12.13 25.48 2.90
N PHE A 343 -12.16 24.31 3.57
CA PHE A 343 -10.98 23.46 3.71
C PHE A 343 -10.56 22.78 2.41
N PHE A 344 -11.40 22.82 1.37
CA PHE A 344 -11.08 22.31 0.04
C PHE A 344 -10.74 23.43 -0.96
N GLN A 345 -10.65 24.68 -0.51
CA GLN A 345 -10.20 25.78 -1.37
C GLN A 345 -8.69 25.73 -1.55
N ASP A 346 -8.25 25.88 -2.80
CA ASP A 346 -6.84 25.96 -3.12
C ASP A 346 -6.33 27.36 -2.73
N ALA A 347 -5.14 27.44 -2.14
CA ALA A 347 -4.52 28.73 -1.86
C ALA A 347 -4.35 29.50 -3.18
N SER A 348 -4.87 30.72 -3.24
CA SER A 348 -4.63 31.64 -4.35
C SER A 348 -3.12 31.87 -4.49
N SER A 349 -2.58 31.49 -5.65
CA SER A 349 -1.16 31.55 -5.99
C SER A 349 -0.64 32.97 -6.10
#